data_AF-A0A8X6IS16-F1
#
_entry.id   AF-A0A8X6IS16-F1
#
_cell.length_a   1.000
_cell.length_b   1.000
_cell.length_c   1.000
_cell.angle_alpha   90.00
_cell.angle_beta   90.00
_cell.angle_gamma   90.00
#
_symmetry.space_group_name_H-M   'P 1'
#
loop_
_entity.id
_entity.type
_entity.pdbx_description
1 polymer ?
#
loop_
_entity_poly.entity_id
_entity_poly.type
_entity_poly.pdbx_seq_one_letter_code
_entity_poly.pdbx_strand_id
1 'polypeptide(L)'
;EQIRPEYESTVKNYRLNPVTMAIEPFLPFWSKVYRIAAANSAVLFVLSLLLATVFGMIVYRIILVTVLTASDHPIWKPYAKITTSITASLVNLVVIVIMDKVYRELTAKLTNLEQPRTQREYEDSFTFKMFLFEFINMYSSLIYIAFFKGR
;
A
#
# COMPACT_ATOMS: atom_id res chain seq x y z
N GLU A 1 18.77 -20.66 10.47
CA GLU A 1 18.52 -19.22 10.25
C GLU A 1 18.60 -18.51 11.60
N GLN A 2 19.26 -17.35 11.69
CA GLN A 2 19.36 -16.62 12.97
C GLN A 2 18.02 -15.94 13.30
N ILE A 3 17.66 -15.95 14.58
CA ILE A 3 16.47 -15.28 15.11
C ILE A 3 16.75 -13.77 15.17
N ARG A 4 15.75 -12.94 14.86
CA ARG A 4 15.92 -11.48 14.92
C ARG A 4 16.07 -11.02 16.39
N PRO A 5 17.02 -10.13 16.72
CA PRO A 5 17.21 -9.63 18.09
C PRO A 5 15.98 -8.88 18.64
N GLU A 6 15.19 -8.26 17.75
CA GLU A 6 13.90 -7.63 18.10
C GLU A 6 12.86 -8.65 18.58
N TYR A 7 12.92 -9.89 18.11
CA TYR A 7 12.05 -10.98 18.53
C TYR A 7 12.44 -11.50 19.92
N GLU A 8 13.75 -11.71 20.15
CA GLU A 8 14.28 -12.22 21.42
C GLU A 8 14.05 -11.26 22.59
N SER A 9 14.14 -9.95 22.35
CA SER A 9 13.92 -8.93 23.38
C SER A 9 12.45 -8.74 23.77
N THR A 10 11.52 -9.05 22.86
CA THR A 10 10.09 -8.75 23.08
C THR A 10 9.30 -9.96 23.59
N VAL A 11 9.75 -11.18 23.30
CA VAL A 11 9.02 -12.40 23.66
C VAL A 11 9.44 -12.89 25.05
N LYS A 12 8.51 -12.83 26.01
CA LYS A 12 8.73 -13.24 27.42
C LYS A 12 8.49 -14.74 27.69
N ASN A 13 7.88 -15.45 26.73
CA ASN A 13 7.51 -16.85 26.89
C ASN A 13 8.55 -17.73 26.21
N TYR A 14 9.00 -18.77 26.91
CA TYR A 14 10.01 -19.70 26.40
C TYR A 14 9.45 -21.12 26.38
N ARG A 15 9.84 -21.90 25.37
CA ARG A 15 9.52 -23.32 25.26
C ARG A 15 10.78 -24.10 24.92
N LEU A 16 10.96 -25.26 25.55
CA LEU A 16 12.01 -26.20 25.18
C LEU A 16 11.67 -26.81 23.81
N ASN A 17 12.57 -26.64 22.85
CA ASN A 17 12.43 -27.28 21.55
C ASN A 17 12.86 -28.76 21.67
N PRO A 18 11.99 -29.74 21.33
CA PRO A 18 12.27 -31.16 21.51
C PRO A 18 13.40 -31.70 20.61
N VAL A 19 13.78 -30.97 19.55
CA VAL A 19 14.81 -31.41 18.61
C VAL A 19 16.17 -30.76 18.91
N THR A 20 16.19 -29.48 19.24
CA THR A 20 17.44 -28.73 19.50
C THR A 20 17.83 -28.69 20.98
N MET A 21 16.92 -29.09 21.89
CA MET A 21 17.06 -28.99 23.35
C MET A 21 17.39 -27.58 23.86
N ALA A 22 17.25 -26.56 23.00
CA ALA A 22 17.43 -25.17 23.35
C ALA A 22 16.12 -24.56 23.87
N ILE A 23 16.26 -23.61 24.78
CA ILE A 23 15.15 -22.79 25.27
C ILE A 23 14.91 -21.70 24.22
N GLU A 24 13.78 -21.77 23.51
CA GLU A 24 13.46 -20.83 22.44
C GLU A 24 12.27 -19.94 22.80
N PRO A 25 12.32 -18.64 22.49
CA PRO A 25 11.18 -17.74 22.67
C PRO A 25 10.01 -18.18 21.76
N PHE A 26 8.80 -18.26 22.33
CA PHE A 26 7.58 -18.72 21.65
C PHE A 26 6.42 -17.73 21.83
N LEU A 27 5.77 -17.37 20.72
CA LEU A 27 4.52 -16.61 20.73
C LEU A 27 3.30 -17.56 20.67
N PRO A 28 2.31 -17.39 21.57
CA PRO A 28 1.07 -18.17 21.51
C PRO A 28 0.38 -18.01 20.15
N PHE A 29 -0.03 -19.13 19.56
CA PHE A 29 -0.61 -19.16 18.21
C PHE A 29 -1.76 -18.17 18.04
N TRP A 30 -2.72 -18.16 18.97
CA TRP A 30 -3.88 -17.26 18.90
C TRP A 30 -3.48 -15.78 18.94
N SER A 31 -2.54 -15.40 19.80
CA SER A 31 -2.05 -14.02 19.87
C SER A 31 -1.29 -13.59 18.61
N LYS A 32 -0.56 -14.53 17.98
CA LYS A 32 0.14 -14.31 16.71
C LYS A 32 -0.88 -14.10 15.58
N VAL A 33 -1.92 -14.93 15.51
CA VAL A 33 -2.98 -14.82 14.50
C VAL A 33 -3.72 -13.49 14.60
N TYR A 34 -4.10 -13.03 15.79
CA TYR A 34 -4.78 -11.73 15.93
C TYR A 34 -3.91 -10.56 15.44
N ARG A 35 -2.59 -10.58 15.72
CA ARG A 35 -1.68 -9.52 15.28
C ARG A 35 -1.47 -9.51 13.77
N ILE A 36 -1.28 -10.69 13.18
CA ILE A 36 -1.18 -10.85 11.72
C ILE A 36 -2.49 -10.43 11.04
N ALA A 37 -3.64 -10.83 11.58
CA ALA A 37 -4.94 -10.44 11.05
C ALA A 37 -5.14 -8.91 11.13
N ALA A 38 -4.80 -8.29 12.27
CA ALA A 38 -4.89 -6.85 12.44
C ALA A 38 -3.96 -6.11 11.45
N ALA A 39 -2.72 -6.55 11.31
CA ALA A 39 -1.78 -5.96 10.35
C ALA A 39 -2.26 -6.11 8.90
N ASN A 40 -2.70 -7.31 8.49
CA ASN A 40 -3.27 -7.50 7.15
C ASN A 40 -4.54 -6.66 6.91
N SER A 41 -5.39 -6.49 7.92
CA SER A 41 -6.59 -5.64 7.80
C SER A 41 -6.22 -4.16 7.60
N ALA A 42 -5.18 -3.66 8.28
CA ALA A 42 -4.68 -2.32 8.10
C ALA A 42 -4.05 -2.13 6.71
N VAL A 43 -3.34 -3.13 6.18
CA VAL A 43 -2.86 -3.12 4.78
C VAL A 43 -4.02 -3.00 3.79
N LEU A 44 -5.07 -3.81 3.96
CA LEU A 44 -6.26 -3.76 3.10
C LEU A 44 -6.96 -2.40 3.17
N PHE A 45 -7.01 -1.77 4.34
CA PHE A 45 -7.56 -0.43 4.49
C PHE A 45 -6.73 0.63 3.76
N VAL A 46 -5.40 0.57 3.80
CA VAL A 46 -4.56 1.52 3.07
C VAL A 46 -4.65 1.30 1.55
N LEU A 47 -4.76 0.03 1.11
CA LEU A 47 -4.99 -0.31 -0.29
C LEU A 47 -6.33 0.23 -0.82
N SER A 48 -7.40 0.19 -0.02
CA SER A 48 -8.69 0.76 -0.42
C SER A 48 -8.63 2.29 -0.49
N LEU A 49 -7.89 2.95 0.42
CA LEU A 49 -7.64 4.39 0.36
C LEU A 49 -6.87 4.80 -0.90
N LEU A 50 -5.90 3.98 -1.32
CA LEU A 50 -5.18 4.20 -2.58
C LEU A 50 -6.14 4.14 -3.78
N LEU A 51 -6.99 3.12 -3.86
CA LEU A 51 -8.00 3.01 -4.90
C LEU A 51 -8.96 4.21 -4.92
N ALA A 52 -9.41 4.66 -3.74
CA ALA A 52 -10.26 5.84 -3.61
C ALA A 52 -9.55 7.11 -4.09
N THR A 53 -8.26 7.26 -3.81
CA THR A 53 -7.45 8.41 -4.25
C THR A 53 -7.26 8.40 -5.77
N VAL A 54 -6.96 7.24 -6.36
CA VAL A 54 -6.86 7.08 -7.83
C VAL A 54 -8.20 7.42 -8.50
N PHE A 55 -9.31 6.92 -7.95
CA PHE A 55 -10.65 7.26 -8.44
C PHE A 55 -10.95 8.76 -8.32
N GLY A 56 -10.63 9.37 -7.17
CA GLY A 56 -10.78 10.81 -6.94
C GLY A 56 -9.99 11.66 -7.93
N MET A 57 -8.76 11.25 -8.27
CA MET A 57 -7.96 11.89 -9.32
C MET A 57 -8.65 11.82 -10.69
N ILE A 58 -9.23 10.67 -11.06
CA ILE A 58 -9.95 10.51 -12.34
C ILE A 58 -11.14 11.47 -12.39
N VAL A 59 -11.92 11.56 -11.31
CA VAL A 59 -13.05 12.49 -11.20
C VAL A 59 -12.58 13.94 -11.29
N TYR A 60 -11.52 14.30 -10.57
CA TYR A 60 -10.90 15.63 -10.62
C TYR A 60 -10.52 16.03 -12.06
N ARG A 61 -9.92 15.11 -12.82
CA ARG A 61 -9.58 15.33 -14.23
C ARG A 61 -10.82 15.61 -15.08
N ILE A 62 -11.91 14.86 -14.88
CA ILE A 62 -13.17 15.06 -15.63
C ILE A 62 -13.73 16.46 -15.35
N ILE A 63 -13.80 16.85 -14.08
CA ILE A 63 -14.31 18.17 -13.66
C ILE A 63 -13.46 19.28 -14.28
N LEU A 64 -12.13 19.20 -14.19
CA LEU A 64 -11.21 20.18 -14.78
C LEU A 64 -11.43 20.38 -16.28
N VAL A 65 -11.55 19.28 -17.05
CA VAL A 65 -11.80 19.35 -18.49
C VAL A 65 -13.14 20.04 -18.77
N THR A 66 -14.19 19.70 -18.03
CA THR A 66 -15.52 20.30 -18.23
C THR A 66 -15.52 21.80 -17.94
N VAL A 67 -14.91 22.23 -16.83
CA VAL A 67 -14.85 23.65 -16.43
C VAL A 67 -14.00 24.46 -17.40
N LEU A 68 -12.84 23.95 -17.81
CA LEU A 68 -11.96 24.65 -18.75
C LEU A 68 -12.56 24.76 -20.16
N THR A 69 -13.28 23.72 -20.60
CA THR A 69 -13.97 23.72 -21.90
C THR A 69 -15.21 24.61 -21.89
N ALA A 70 -15.89 24.72 -20.74
CA ALA A 70 -17.02 25.63 -20.53
C ALA A 70 -16.60 27.10 -20.40
N SER A 71 -15.33 27.39 -20.08
CA SER A 71 -14.84 28.77 -20.06
C SER A 71 -14.72 29.32 -21.49
N ASP A 72 -15.25 30.51 -21.73
CA ASP A 72 -15.25 31.16 -23.05
C ASP A 72 -13.97 31.95 -23.37
N HIS A 73 -12.88 31.72 -22.64
CA HIS A 73 -11.61 32.38 -22.93
C HIS A 73 -10.98 31.81 -24.23
N PRO A 74 -10.84 32.63 -25.29
CA PRO A 74 -10.44 32.16 -26.63
C PRO A 74 -9.00 31.65 -26.70
N ILE A 75 -8.14 32.05 -25.75
CA ILE A 75 -6.72 31.66 -25.70
C ILE A 75 -6.56 30.23 -25.13
N TRP A 76 -7.40 29.83 -24.18
CA TRP A 76 -7.23 28.58 -23.44
C TRP A 76 -7.97 27.39 -24.07
N LYS A 77 -9.04 27.65 -24.82
CA LYS A 77 -9.90 26.63 -25.46
C LYS A 77 -9.13 25.60 -26.33
N PRO A 78 -8.18 25.99 -27.21
CA PRO A 78 -7.45 25.01 -28.03
C PRO A 78 -6.38 24.22 -27.24
N TYR A 79 -5.79 24.80 -26.20
CA TYR A 79 -4.75 24.14 -25.38
C TYR A 79 -5.32 23.41 -24.16
N ALA A 80 -6.60 23.60 -23.82
CA ALA A 80 -7.24 23.09 -22.61
C ALA A 80 -7.04 21.58 -22.44
N LYS A 81 -7.21 20.77 -23.50
CA LYS A 81 -7.05 19.31 -23.42
C LYS A 81 -5.61 18.89 -23.09
N ILE A 82 -4.63 19.54 -23.72
CA ILE A 82 -3.20 19.22 -23.53
C ILE A 82 -2.76 19.66 -22.14
N THR A 83 -3.05 20.90 -21.76
CA THR A 83 -2.69 21.45 -20.44
C THR A 83 -3.35 20.65 -19.31
N THR A 84 -4.62 20.25 -19.46
CA THR A 84 -5.30 19.41 -18.45
C THR A 84 -4.69 18.01 -18.38
N SER A 85 -4.27 17.43 -19.51
CA SER A 85 -3.62 16.12 -19.50
C SER A 85 -2.26 16.16 -18.82
N ILE A 86 -1.45 17.20 -19.08
CA ILE A 86 -0.13 17.36 -18.47
C ILE A 86 -0.26 17.59 -16.97
N THR A 87 -1.15 18.51 -16.56
CA THR A 87 -1.37 18.80 -15.13
C THR A 87 -1.93 17.60 -14.38
N ALA A 88 -2.88 16.85 -14.97
CA ALA A 88 -3.39 15.62 -14.37
C ALA A 88 -2.30 14.55 -14.19
N SER A 89 -1.45 14.33 -15.20
CA SER A 89 -0.34 13.38 -15.11
C SER A 89 0.69 13.79 -14.05
N LEU A 90 0.99 15.09 -13.93
CA LEU A 90 1.93 15.60 -12.93
C LEU A 90 1.39 15.41 -11.51
N VAL A 91 0.12 15.77 -11.28
CA VAL A 91 -0.54 15.56 -9.98
C VAL A 91 -0.58 14.07 -9.63
N ASN A 92 -0.89 13.20 -10.60
CA ASN A 92 -0.85 11.74 -10.39
C ASN A 92 0.52 11.27 -9.90
N LEU A 93 1.57 11.70 -10.59
CA LEU A 93 2.94 11.31 -10.27
C LEU A 93 3.30 11.72 -8.84
N VAL A 94 3.00 12.98 -8.48
CA VAL A 94 3.25 13.50 -7.13
C VAL A 94 2.50 12.68 -6.07
N VAL A 95 1.21 12.40 -6.31
CA VAL A 95 0.39 11.62 -5.38
C VAL A 95 0.94 10.20 -5.20
N ILE A 96 1.27 9.49 -6.28
CA ILE A 96 1.79 8.12 -6.21
C ILE A 96 3.13 8.08 -5.47
N VAL A 97 4.05 9.01 -5.76
CA VAL A 97 5.36 9.07 -5.09
C VAL A 97 5.24 9.34 -3.59
N ILE A 98 4.34 10.25 -3.20
CA ILE A 98 4.07 10.53 -1.78
C ILE A 98 3.45 9.30 -1.11
N MET A 99 2.47 8.67 -1.76
CA MET A 99 1.78 7.50 -1.23
C MET A 99 2.73 6.31 -1.06
N ASP A 100 3.63 6.06 -2.01
CA ASP A 100 4.63 5.00 -1.93
C ASP A 100 5.56 5.17 -0.71
N LYS A 101 6.08 6.40 -0.49
CA LYS A 101 6.90 6.69 0.69
C LYS A 101 6.16 6.45 1.99
N VAL A 102 4.91 6.93 2.10
CA VAL A 102 4.09 6.74 3.29
C VAL A 102 3.77 5.26 3.49
N TYR A 103 3.42 4.53 2.43
CA TYR A 103 3.08 3.12 2.50
C TYR A 103 4.27 2.25 2.89
N ARG A 104 5.47 2.55 2.39
CA ARG A 104 6.70 1.85 2.78
C ARG A 104 6.98 1.99 4.28
N GLU A 105 6.88 3.21 4.82
CA GLU A 105 7.04 3.47 6.26
C GLU A 105 5.98 2.77 7.11
N LEU A 106 4.71 2.80 6.65
CA LEU A 106 3.62 2.10 7.32
C LEU A 106 3.82 0.59 7.30
N THR A 107 4.18 0.02 6.14
CA THR A 107 4.40 -1.41 5.96
C THR A 107 5.55 -1.91 6.82
N ALA A 108 6.65 -1.13 6.93
CA ALA A 108 7.75 -1.45 7.83
C ALA A 108 7.28 -1.50 9.30
N LYS A 109 6.56 -0.48 9.77
CA LYS A 109 6.01 -0.44 11.13
C LYS A 109 5.06 -1.60 11.39
N LEU A 110 4.17 -1.91 10.45
CA LEU A 110 3.20 -2.99 10.58
C LEU A 110 3.86 -4.37 10.60
N THR A 111 4.88 -4.57 9.77
CA THR A 111 5.62 -5.84 9.68
C THR A 111 6.47 -6.05 10.94
N ASN A 112 6.98 -4.98 11.56
CA ASN A 112 7.60 -5.06 12.88
C ASN A 112 6.58 -5.42 13.98
N LEU A 113 5.35 -4.91 13.92
CA LEU A 113 4.28 -5.28 14.86
C LEU A 113 3.84 -6.75 14.77
N GLU A 114 3.99 -7.39 13.61
CA GLU A 114 3.72 -8.82 13.42
C GLU A 114 4.73 -9.73 14.13
N GLN A 115 5.87 -9.18 14.56
CA GLN A 115 6.97 -9.88 15.22
C GLN A 115 7.39 -11.18 14.49
N PRO A 116 7.92 -11.06 13.25
CA PRO A 116 8.46 -12.21 12.53
C PRO A 116 9.66 -12.79 13.28
N ARG A 117 9.77 -14.11 13.28
CA ARG A 117 10.80 -14.83 14.04
C ARG A 117 12.16 -14.72 13.36
N THR A 118 12.18 -14.76 12.04
CA THR A 118 13.40 -14.72 11.22
C THR A 118 13.42 -13.51 10.29
N GLN A 119 14.61 -13.19 9.78
CA GLN A 119 14.78 -12.13 8.81
C GLN A 119 14.05 -12.44 7.49
N ARG A 120 14.06 -13.70 7.05
CA ARG A 120 13.33 -14.11 5.85
C ARG A 120 11.82 -13.95 5.99
N GLU A 121 11.23 -14.31 7.14
CA GLU A 121 9.79 -14.09 7.39
C GLU A 121 9.41 -12.60 7.34
N TYR A 122 10.29 -11.72 7.84
CA TYR A 122 10.10 -10.28 7.75
C TYR A 122 10.13 -9.80 6.29
N GLU A 123 11.16 -10.20 5.55
CA GLU A 123 11.37 -9.80 4.16
C GLU A 123 10.28 -10.33 3.23
N ASP A 124 9.86 -11.59 3.40
CA ASP A 124 8.77 -12.20 2.63
C ASP A 124 7.45 -11.43 2.86
N SER A 125 7.12 -11.13 4.13
CA SER A 125 5.88 -10.42 4.48
C SER A 125 5.90 -8.96 4.01
N PHE A 126 7.02 -8.26 4.19
CA PHE A 126 7.19 -6.90 3.72
C PHE A 126 7.11 -6.81 2.18
N THR A 127 7.82 -7.70 1.49
CA THR A 127 7.85 -7.75 0.02
C THR A 127 6.48 -8.07 -0.55
N PHE A 128 5.75 -9.01 0.04
CA PHE A 128 4.40 -9.36 -0.40
C PHE A 128 3.43 -8.16 -0.28
N LYS A 129 3.50 -7.40 0.82
CA LYS A 129 2.65 -6.21 1.01
C LYS A 129 3.00 -5.07 0.05
N MET A 130 4.28 -4.87 -0.25
CA MET A 130 4.73 -3.91 -1.27
C MET A 130 4.30 -4.34 -2.68
N PHE A 131 4.43 -5.63 -2.99
CA PHE A 131 3.98 -6.19 -4.27
C PHE A 131 2.48 -5.96 -4.50
N LEU A 132 1.64 -6.21 -3.49
CA LEU A 132 0.19 -5.94 -3.59
C LEU A 132 -0.12 -4.47 -3.86
N PHE A 133 0.61 -3.56 -3.22
CA PHE A 133 0.49 -2.13 -3.45
C PHE A 133 0.86 -1.73 -4.88
N GLU A 134 2.01 -2.20 -5.37
CA GLU A 134 2.44 -1.94 -6.74
C GLU A 134 1.49 -2.57 -7.78
N PHE A 135 1.02 -3.79 -7.52
CA PHE A 135 0.06 -4.48 -8.36
C PHE A 135 -1.23 -3.66 -8.51
N ILE A 136 -1.81 -3.22 -7.39
CA ILE A 136 -3.03 -2.42 -7.41
C ILE A 136 -2.77 -1.09 -8.12
N ASN A 137 -1.67 -0.40 -7.82
CA ASN A 137 -1.34 0.86 -8.46
C ASN A 137 -1.22 0.71 -9.99
N MET A 138 -0.46 -0.29 -10.47
CA MET A 138 -0.23 -0.52 -11.88
C MET A 138 -1.48 -0.96 -12.65
N TYR A 139 -2.30 -1.85 -12.05
CA TYR A 139 -3.48 -2.40 -12.71
C TYR A 139 -4.79 -1.64 -12.43
N SER A 140 -4.80 -0.69 -11.49
CA SER A 140 -6.00 0.10 -11.14
C SER A 140 -6.63 0.79 -12.35
N SER A 141 -5.80 1.40 -13.20
CA SER A 141 -6.25 2.11 -14.41
C SER A 141 -6.88 1.15 -15.44
N LEU A 142 -6.31 -0.05 -15.58
CA LEU A 142 -6.84 -1.09 -16.47
C LEU A 142 -8.18 -1.63 -15.97
N ILE A 143 -8.31 -1.87 -14.66
CA ILE A 143 -9.57 -2.26 -14.02
C ILE A 143 -10.62 -1.16 -14.23
N TYR A 144 -10.27 0.11 -14.02
CA TYR A 144 -11.18 1.22 -14.28
C TYR A 144 -11.66 1.24 -15.74
N ILE A 145 -10.74 1.08 -16.70
CA ILE A 145 -11.09 1.06 -18.13
C ILE A 145 -12.01 -0.12 -18.45
N ALA A 146 -11.69 -1.32 -17.97
CA ALA A 146 -12.42 -2.54 -18.28
C ALA A 146 -13.85 -2.55 -17.71
N PHE A 147 -14.03 -2.04 -16.49
CA PHE A 147 -15.31 -2.16 -15.77
C PHE A 147 -16.14 -0.87 -15.73
N PHE A 148 -15.52 0.31 -15.84
CA PHE A 148 -16.19 1.60 -15.58
C PHE A 148 -16.17 2.61 -16.72
N LYS A 149 -15.17 2.60 -17.63
CA LYS A 149 -15.03 3.66 -18.67
C LYS A 149 -16.04 3.58 -19.82
N GLY A 150 -16.84 2.53 -19.91
CA GLY A 150 -17.77 2.30 -21.05
C GLY A 150 -19.16 1.80 -20.66
N ARG A 151 -19.53 1.87 -19.37
CA ARG A 151 -20.91 1.69 -18.92
C ARG A 151 -21.53 3.03 -18.56
#